data_AF-A0A924PM37-F1
#
_entry.id   AF-A0A924PM37-F1
#
_cell.length_a   1.000
_cell.length_b   1.000
_cell.length_c   1.000
_cell.angle_alpha   90.00
_cell.angle_beta   90.00
_cell.angle_gamma   90.00
#
_symmetry.space_group_name_H-M   'P 1'
#
loop_
_entity.id
_entity.type
_entity.pdbx_description
1 polymer ?
#
loop_
_entity_poly.entity_id
_entity_poly.type
_entity_poly.pdbx_seq_one_letter_code
_entity_poly.pdbx_strand_id
1 'polypeptide(L)'
;MLIHSLPNRRRALSITAQAAAAMLATTSLAWAQTAPTLHVETVSSSPDQTVLRVIVPVPKLDSVETPSGVFQRFSLANGGGAINDIREVGLPEVPLSGFSLALPVDA
;
A
#
# COMPACT_ATOMS: atom_id res chain seq x y z
N MET A 1 30.02 -37.20 55.43
CA MET A 1 30.78 -37.01 54.17
C MET A 1 29.76 -36.83 53.04
N LEU A 2 29.67 -35.60 52.52
CA LEU A 2 29.07 -35.10 51.26
C LEU A 2 27.57 -35.31 50.97
N ILE A 3 26.80 -34.24 51.25
CA ILE A 3 25.48 -33.93 50.66
C ILE A 3 25.76 -33.25 49.31
N HIS A 4 25.39 -33.86 48.18
CA HIS A 4 25.51 -33.22 46.86
C HIS A 4 24.16 -32.64 46.40
N SER A 5 24.15 -31.32 46.30
CA SER A 5 23.07 -30.43 45.86
C SER A 5 22.79 -30.53 44.37
N LEU A 6 21.54 -30.71 43.94
CA LEU A 6 21.15 -30.53 42.52
C LEU A 6 19.74 -29.94 42.27
N PRO A 7 19.28 -28.83 42.92
CA PRO A 7 18.09 -28.13 42.42
C PRO A 7 18.40 -27.13 41.28
N ASN A 8 19.67 -26.77 41.05
CA ASN A 8 20.01 -25.54 40.31
C ASN A 8 20.00 -25.66 38.76
N ARG A 9 19.98 -26.88 38.20
CA ARG A 9 20.05 -27.07 36.73
C ARG A 9 18.72 -26.85 35.99
N ARG A 10 17.57 -27.00 36.66
CA ARG A 10 16.25 -26.90 36.00
C ARG A 10 15.75 -25.46 35.80
N ARG A 11 16.17 -24.52 36.65
CA ARG A 11 15.82 -23.09 36.52
C ARG A 11 16.60 -22.36 35.42
N ALA A 12 17.84 -22.77 35.15
CA ALA A 12 18.67 -22.13 34.14
C ALA A 12 18.15 -22.35 32.70
N LEU A 13 17.58 -23.53 32.40
CA LEU A 13 17.02 -23.82 31.07
C LEU A 13 15.76 -23.01 30.75
N SER A 14 14.96 -22.66 31.76
CA SER A 14 13.69 -21.95 31.56
C SER A 14 13.87 -20.45 31.38
N ILE A 15 14.98 -19.87 31.87
CA ILE A 15 15.30 -18.44 31.73
C ILE A 15 15.94 -18.15 30.36
N THR A 16 16.85 -19.02 29.89
CA THR A 16 17.50 -18.84 28.58
C THR A 16 16.53 -19.03 27.41
N ALA A 17 15.57 -19.97 27.53
CA ALA A 17 14.55 -20.18 26.52
C ALA A 17 13.58 -18.99 26.38
N GLN A 18 13.23 -18.32 27.49
CA GLN A 18 12.36 -17.13 27.47
C GLN A 18 13.10 -15.89 26.93
N ALA A 19 14.39 -15.73 27.24
CA ALA A 19 15.19 -14.62 26.71
C ALA A 19 15.40 -14.73 25.19
N ALA A 20 15.58 -15.94 24.66
CA ALA A 20 15.71 -16.17 23.22
C ALA A 20 14.41 -15.87 22.45
N ALA A 21 13.24 -16.16 23.03
CA ALA A 21 11.94 -15.85 22.42
C ALA A 21 11.65 -14.33 22.40
N ALA A 22 12.08 -13.59 23.44
CA ALA A 22 11.90 -12.14 23.49
C ALA A 22 12.78 -11.38 22.49
N MET A 23 13.98 -11.90 22.16
CA MET A 23 14.88 -11.30 21.17
C MET A 23 14.45 -11.57 19.71
N LEU A 24 13.60 -12.56 19.45
CA LEU A 24 13.07 -12.83 18.11
C LEU A 24 11.84 -11.97 17.76
N ALA A 25 11.23 -11.31 18.74
CA ALA A 25 10.00 -10.54 18.55
C ALA A 25 10.24 -9.08 18.09
N THR A 26 11.48 -8.61 18.04
CA THR A 26 11.81 -7.20 17.74
C THR A 26 12.24 -6.93 16.30
N THR A 27 12.29 -7.93 15.41
CA THR A 27 12.79 -7.76 14.04
C THR A 27 11.71 -7.56 12.97
N SER A 28 10.42 -7.54 13.32
CA SER A 28 9.35 -7.25 12.36
C SER A 28 9.07 -5.75 12.24
N LEU A 29 10.08 -4.93 11.93
CA LEU A 29 9.83 -3.68 11.21
C LEU A 29 9.47 -4.04 9.76
N ALA A 30 8.22 -4.47 9.58
CA ALA A 30 7.62 -4.56 8.26
C ALA A 30 7.56 -3.13 7.72
N TRP A 31 8.54 -2.75 6.90
CA TRP A 31 8.36 -1.65 5.96
C TRP A 31 7.25 -2.09 5.03
N ALA A 32 6.02 -1.62 5.33
CA ALA A 32 4.97 -1.61 4.35
C ALA A 32 5.48 -0.75 3.19
N GLN A 33 6.03 -1.40 2.16
CA GLN A 33 6.27 -0.74 0.88
C GLN A 33 4.89 -0.43 0.31
N THR A 34 4.39 0.77 0.60
CA THR A 34 3.24 1.32 -0.10
C THR A 34 3.57 1.27 -1.58
N ALA A 35 2.79 0.50 -2.33
CA ALA A 35 2.93 0.43 -3.76
C ALA A 35 2.89 1.86 -4.34
N PRO A 36 3.67 2.17 -5.39
CA PRO A 36 3.69 3.49 -5.99
C PRO A 36 2.26 3.85 -6.41
N THR A 37 1.70 4.82 -5.70
CA THR A 37 0.33 5.33 -5.86
C THR A 37 0.38 6.65 -6.59
N LEU A 38 -0.73 7.03 -7.23
CA LEU A 38 -0.86 8.37 -7.78
C LEU A 38 -0.56 9.39 -6.67
N HIS A 39 0.35 10.31 -6.93
CA HIS A 39 0.73 11.35 -5.98
C HIS A 39 0.41 12.73 -6.54
N VAL A 40 -0.24 13.57 -5.74
CA VAL A 40 -0.62 14.93 -6.12
C VAL A 40 0.01 15.89 -5.14
N GLU A 41 0.81 16.82 -5.65
CA GLU A 41 1.48 17.86 -4.87
C GLU A 41 0.90 19.23 -5.21
N THR A 42 0.62 20.03 -4.18
CA THR A 42 0.39 21.46 -4.38
C THR A 42 1.72 22.16 -4.61
N VAL A 43 1.92 22.69 -5.81
CA VAL A 43 3.12 23.45 -6.18
C VAL A 43 3.00 24.89 -5.68
N SER A 44 1.82 25.49 -5.84
CA SER A 44 1.50 26.82 -5.33
C SER A 44 -0.01 26.97 -5.16
N SER A 45 -0.41 27.86 -4.25
CA SER A 45 -1.80 28.27 -4.10
C SER A 45 -1.85 29.77 -3.81
N SER A 46 -2.64 30.48 -4.61
CA SER A 46 -2.98 31.90 -4.46
C SER A 46 -4.51 32.06 -4.50
N PRO A 47 -5.04 33.26 -4.23
CA PRO A 47 -6.49 33.51 -4.33
C PRO A 47 -7.07 33.22 -5.72
N ASP A 48 -6.29 33.43 -6.77
CA ASP A 48 -6.77 33.30 -8.17
C ASP A 48 -6.33 31.99 -8.84
N GLN A 49 -5.37 31.26 -8.26
CA GLN A 49 -4.78 30.08 -8.89
C GLN A 49 -4.24 29.05 -7.89
N THR A 50 -4.56 27.79 -8.12
CA THR A 50 -3.84 26.65 -7.50
C THR A 50 -3.14 25.86 -8.59
N VAL A 51 -1.83 25.62 -8.42
CA VAL A 51 -1.02 24.80 -9.33
C VAL A 51 -0.73 23.47 -8.66
N LEU A 52 -1.12 22.39 -9.33
CA LEU A 52 -0.93 21.03 -8.85
C LEU A 52 0.03 20.27 -9.77
N ARG A 53 0.89 19.45 -9.18
CA ARG A 53 1.74 18.49 -9.88
C ARG A 53 1.21 17.09 -9.63
N VAL A 54 0.81 16.43 -10.70
CA VAL A 54 0.32 15.06 -10.67
C VAL A 54 1.43 14.13 -11.12
N ILE A 55 1.87 13.25 -10.23
CA ILE A 55 2.92 12.26 -10.47
C ILE A 55 2.22 10.92 -10.67
N VAL A 56 2.24 10.44 -11.91
CA VAL A 56 1.63 9.17 -12.31
C VAL A 56 2.71 8.10 -12.36
N PRO A 57 2.67 7.08 -11.48
CA PRO A 57 3.59 5.96 -11.55
C PRO A 57 3.32 5.11 -12.80
N VAL A 58 4.31 4.31 -13.21
CA VAL A 58 4.14 3.38 -14.34
C VAL A 58 2.97 2.43 -14.04
N PRO A 59 1.93 2.39 -14.89
CA PRO A 59 0.76 1.59 -14.63
C PRO A 59 1.09 0.11 -14.78
N LYS A 60 0.53 -0.71 -13.90
CA LYS A 60 0.48 -2.16 -14.09
C LYS A 60 -0.69 -2.50 -15.01
N LEU A 61 -0.44 -3.35 -16.00
CA LEU A 61 -1.47 -3.90 -16.87
C LEU A 61 -1.67 -5.38 -16.53
N ASP A 62 -2.93 -5.79 -16.40
CA ASP A 62 -3.33 -7.17 -16.21
C ASP A 62 -3.99 -7.68 -17.51
N SER A 63 -3.60 -8.88 -17.95
CA SER A 63 -4.23 -9.54 -19.09
C SER A 63 -5.62 -10.06 -18.70
N VAL A 64 -6.59 -9.81 -19.58
CA VAL A 64 -7.99 -10.25 -19.41
C VAL A 64 -8.39 -11.08 -20.61
N GLU A 65 -8.77 -12.33 -20.35
CA GLU A 65 -9.33 -13.23 -21.35
C GLU A 65 -10.77 -12.82 -21.67
N THR A 66 -11.09 -12.69 -22.96
CA THR A 66 -12.44 -12.39 -23.46
C THR A 66 -12.80 -13.33 -24.61
N PRO A 67 -14.07 -13.44 -25.00
CA PRO A 67 -14.46 -14.22 -26.18
C PRO A 67 -13.79 -13.76 -27.49
N SER A 68 -13.31 -12.52 -27.54
CA SER A 68 -12.61 -11.95 -28.70
C SER A 68 -11.09 -12.04 -28.59
N GLY A 69 -10.56 -12.69 -27.54
CA GLY A 69 -9.13 -12.85 -27.30
C GLY A 69 -8.65 -12.16 -26.02
N VAL A 70 -7.34 -11.99 -25.89
CA VAL A 70 -6.69 -11.39 -24.72
C VAL A 70 -6.61 -9.87 -24.88
N PHE A 71 -7.12 -9.15 -23.89
CA PHE A 71 -7.02 -7.69 -23.79
C PHE A 71 -6.14 -7.30 -22.61
N GLN A 72 -5.63 -6.07 -22.63
CA GLN A 72 -4.91 -5.49 -21.50
C GLN A 72 -5.78 -4.48 -20.77
N ARG A 73 -5.77 -4.56 -19.44
CA ARG A 73 -6.52 -3.65 -18.57
C ARG A 73 -5.61 -3.06 -17.49
N PHE A 74 -5.88 -1.83 -17.08
CA PHE A 74 -5.19 -1.21 -15.95
C PHE A 74 -5.51 -1.94 -14.64
N SER A 75 -4.48 -2.21 -13.83
CA SER A 75 -4.66 -2.84 -12.53
C SER A 75 -5.23 -1.83 -11.52
N LEU A 76 -6.40 -2.13 -10.95
CA LEU A 76 -7.09 -1.25 -9.99
C LEU A 76 -6.69 -1.47 -8.52
N ALA A 77 -5.63 -2.25 -8.26
CA ALA A 77 -5.25 -2.72 -6.92
C ALA A 77 -4.96 -1.62 -5.89
N ASN A 78 -4.75 -0.37 -6.31
CA ASN A 78 -4.34 0.75 -5.45
C ASN A 78 -5.30 1.95 -5.45
N GLY A 79 -6.61 1.74 -5.66
CA GLY A 79 -7.63 2.77 -5.42
C GLY A 79 -7.94 3.70 -6.61
N GLY A 80 -7.63 3.27 -7.83
CA GLY A 80 -8.17 3.87 -9.05
C GLY A 80 -9.53 3.27 -9.41
N GLY A 81 -10.37 4.04 -10.10
CA GLY A 81 -11.59 3.54 -10.74
C GLY A 81 -11.37 3.37 -12.25
N ALA A 82 -12.32 2.74 -12.92
CA ALA A 82 -12.46 2.84 -14.36
C ALA A 82 -13.78 3.55 -14.67
N ILE A 83 -13.87 4.22 -15.83
CA ILE A 83 -15.15 4.77 -16.25
C ILE A 83 -16.13 3.61 -16.43
N ASN A 84 -17.27 3.68 -15.72
CA ASN A 84 -18.29 2.63 -15.70
C ASN A 84 -19.67 3.28 -15.88
N ASP A 85 -19.87 3.89 -17.06
CA ASP A 85 -21.17 4.40 -17.50
C ASP A 85 -21.82 3.39 -18.45
N ILE A 86 -23.12 3.16 -18.30
CA ILE A 86 -23.88 2.23 -19.14
C ILE A 86 -23.86 2.63 -20.64
N ARG A 87 -23.62 3.91 -20.92
CA ARG A 87 -23.47 4.44 -22.29
C ARG A 87 -22.11 4.10 -22.92
N GLU A 88 -21.15 3.63 -22.12
CA GLU A 88 -19.77 3.35 -22.55
C GLU A 88 -19.48 1.84 -22.63
N VAL A 89 -20.49 0.99 -22.46
CA VAL A 89 -20.34 -0.47 -22.58
C VAL A 89 -19.81 -0.83 -23.96
N GLY A 90 -18.69 -1.57 -23.99
CA GLY A 90 -18.02 -1.99 -25.21
C GLY A 90 -16.93 -1.03 -25.69
N LEU A 91 -16.76 0.13 -25.05
CA LEU A 91 -15.60 1.00 -25.27
C LEU A 91 -14.38 0.52 -24.48
N PRO A 92 -13.16 0.87 -24.90
CA PRO A 92 -11.95 0.57 -24.14
C PRO A 92 -12.01 1.14 -22.72
N GLU A 93 -11.61 0.33 -21.74
CA GLU A 93 -11.55 0.74 -20.34
C GLU A 93 -10.41 1.74 -20.11
N VAL A 94 -10.71 2.88 -19.49
CA VAL A 94 -9.74 3.94 -19.18
C VAL A 94 -9.69 4.17 -17.67
N PRO A 95 -8.49 4.25 -17.06
CA PRO A 95 -8.35 4.45 -15.62
C PRO A 95 -8.72 5.89 -15.28
N LEU A 96 -9.49 6.05 -14.21
CA LEU A 96 -9.90 7.33 -13.65
C LEU A 96 -9.33 7.46 -12.24
N SER A 97 -8.76 8.61 -11.95
CA SER A 97 -8.41 9.03 -10.60
C SER A 97 -8.73 10.51 -10.43
N GLY A 98 -8.87 10.94 -9.18
CA GLY A 98 -9.24 12.31 -8.83
C GLY A 98 -8.58 12.76 -7.54
N PHE A 99 -8.53 14.07 -7.37
CA PHE A 99 -8.08 14.73 -6.15
C PHE A 99 -9.11 15.80 -5.77
N SER A 100 -9.21 16.11 -4.49
CA SER A 100 -10.05 17.20 -4.02
C SER A 100 -9.25 18.50 -4.03
N LEU A 101 -9.88 19.58 -4.46
CA LEU A 101 -9.32 20.92 -4.43
C LEU A 101 -10.31 21.85 -3.71
N ALA A 102 -9.80 22.65 -2.76
CA ALA A 102 -10.58 23.73 -2.17
C ALA A 102 -10.65 24.90 -3.15
N LEU A 103 -11.86 25.33 -3.48
CA LEU A 103 -12.11 26.49 -4.35
C LEU A 103 -12.32 27.75 -3.49
N PRO A 104 -12.00 28.95 -4.01
CA PRO A 104 -12.36 30.21 -3.35
C PRO A 104 -13.88 30.31 -3.15
N VAL A 105 -14.31 30.88 -2.03
CA VAL A 105 -15.73 30.97 -1.65
C VAL A 105 -16.45 32.13 -2.37
N ASP A 106 -15.69 33.12 -2.83
CA ASP A 106 -16.19 34.42 -3.34
C ASP A 106 -15.84 34.70 -4.82
N ALA A 107 -15.56 33.65 -5.63
CA ALA A 107 -15.23 33.79 -7.05
C ALA A 107 -16.42 34.29 -7.90
#